data_AF-A0AAX1NA82-F1
#
_entry.id   AF-A0AAX1NA82-F1
#
_cell.length_a   1.000
_cell.length_b   1.000
_cell.length_c   1.000
_cell.angle_alpha   90.00
_cell.angle_beta   90.00
_cell.angle_gamma   90.00
#
_symmetry.space_group_name_H-M   'P 1'
#
loop_
_entity.id
_entity.type
_entity.pdbx_description
1 polymer ?
#
loop_
_entity_poly.entity_id
_entity_poly.type
_entity_poly.pdbx_seq_one_letter_code
_entity_poly.pdbx_strand_id
1 'polypeptide(L)'
;MIWALLFALIFSSSSSTDFAIPNYQKIIDKKVENKKSKKAINKIISEGKSYRKEYQKKAKKQTNLLHLYFVTNKSTEVQFDSIITNILLLKEEYRLTNLNVLRNSQDHINMEEWKLISDEIKGEMEKYLEEEEKSFAKKKEIFEELKVEIEKYIESDHQSVMRKNNIKKAVEEFLEIYQSNYEAISSLLINEQCIIYQYHFDKKNISKTSEEVNNRLSDVLYAYKNLHFKIVDNTSINEWENLQKKLAVPN
;
A
#
# COMPACT_ATOMS: atom_id res chain seq x y z
N MET A 1 -19.02 5.26 3.36
CA MET A 1 -18.30 5.48 2.07
C MET A 1 -16.91 6.09 2.28
N ILE A 2 -16.76 7.16 3.08
CA ILE A 2 -15.48 7.81 3.43
C ILE A 2 -14.45 6.83 4.03
N TRP A 3 -14.88 5.90 4.88
CA TRP A 3 -13.97 4.89 5.46
C TRP A 3 -13.57 3.79 4.48
N ALA A 4 -14.47 3.37 3.59
CA ALA A 4 -14.12 2.48 2.48
C ALA A 4 -13.03 3.11 1.59
N LEU A 5 -13.08 4.44 1.43
CA LEU A 5 -12.00 5.20 0.82
C LEU A 5 -10.74 5.13 1.70
N LEU A 6 -10.80 5.34 3.02
CA LEU A 6 -9.64 5.20 3.93
C LEU A 6 -8.99 3.79 3.94
N PHE A 7 -9.78 2.73 3.80
CA PHE A 7 -9.26 1.36 3.61
C PHE A 7 -8.69 1.18 2.22
N ALA A 8 -9.40 1.64 1.18
CA ALA A 8 -8.86 1.67 -0.16
C ALA A 8 -7.53 2.41 -0.13
N LEU A 9 -7.39 3.51 0.60
CA LEU A 9 -6.18 4.29 0.74
C LEU A 9 -5.03 3.48 1.34
N ILE A 10 -5.19 2.69 2.40
CA ILE A 10 -4.10 1.85 2.95
C ILE A 10 -3.67 0.76 1.94
N PHE A 11 -4.60 0.21 1.18
CA PHE A 11 -4.32 -0.88 0.21
C PHE A 11 -4.08 -0.41 -1.24
N SER A 12 -4.40 0.84 -1.57
CA SER A 12 -4.26 1.51 -2.86
C SER A 12 -3.18 2.60 -2.84
N SER A 13 -2.69 3.04 -1.68
CA SER A 13 -1.45 3.83 -1.56
C SER A 13 -0.24 2.95 -1.26
N SER A 14 -0.45 1.73 -0.77
CA SER A 14 0.51 0.66 -0.99
C SER A 14 0.51 0.17 -2.45
N SER A 15 -0.14 0.92 -3.35
CA SER A 15 0.18 0.97 -4.78
C SER A 15 1.46 1.81 -5.00
N SER A 16 2.55 1.58 -4.29
CA SER A 16 3.65 1.07 -5.12
C SER A 16 3.13 -0.17 -5.83
N THR A 17 3.45 -0.43 -7.07
CA THR A 17 3.17 -1.73 -7.67
C THR A 17 3.84 -2.91 -6.90
N ASP A 18 4.39 -2.66 -5.70
CA ASP A 18 5.38 -3.43 -4.96
C ASP A 18 6.42 -3.91 -5.98
N PHE A 19 6.93 -2.95 -6.76
CA PHE A 19 7.91 -3.14 -7.82
C PHE A 19 7.41 -3.97 -9.02
N ALA A 20 6.09 -4.17 -9.19
CA ALA A 20 5.53 -4.67 -10.44
C ALA A 20 5.52 -3.60 -11.54
N ILE A 21 6.49 -3.67 -12.44
CA ILE A 21 6.61 -2.73 -13.56
C ILE A 21 5.35 -2.79 -14.47
N PRO A 22 4.64 -1.66 -14.69
CA PRO A 22 3.56 -1.58 -15.66
C PRO A 22 4.03 -1.93 -17.08
N ASN A 23 3.20 -2.60 -17.86
CA ASN A 23 3.50 -2.92 -19.26
C ASN A 23 4.80 -3.71 -19.51
N TYR A 24 5.46 -4.28 -18.49
CA TYR A 24 6.78 -4.89 -18.60
C TYR A 24 6.91 -5.90 -19.75
N GLN A 25 5.91 -6.77 -19.95
CA GLN A 25 5.90 -7.71 -21.07
C GLN A 25 5.96 -7.02 -22.44
N LYS A 26 5.22 -5.94 -22.61
CA LYS A 26 5.22 -5.15 -23.85
C LYS A 26 6.56 -4.46 -24.07
N ILE A 27 7.22 -4.02 -22.99
CA ILE A 27 8.57 -3.45 -23.04
C ILE A 27 9.55 -4.53 -23.53
N ILE A 28 9.54 -5.71 -22.92
CA ILE A 28 10.37 -6.85 -23.32
C ILE A 28 10.13 -7.25 -24.78
N ASP A 29 8.87 -7.36 -25.20
CA ASP A 29 8.52 -7.77 -26.57
C ASP A 29 9.04 -6.79 -27.63
N LYS A 30 9.18 -5.50 -27.28
CA LYS A 30 9.72 -4.46 -28.17
C LYS A 30 11.24 -4.38 -28.16
N LYS A 31 11.88 -4.49 -26.98
CA LYS A 31 13.28 -4.11 -26.79
C LYS A 31 14.25 -5.29 -26.82
N VAL A 32 13.79 -6.53 -26.56
CA VAL A 32 14.63 -7.72 -26.65
C VAL A 32 14.58 -8.26 -28.08
N GLU A 33 15.73 -8.39 -28.72
CA GLU A 33 15.80 -8.81 -30.13
C GLU A 33 15.77 -10.34 -30.25
N ASN A 34 16.50 -11.02 -29.37
CA ASN A 34 16.64 -12.47 -29.44
C ASN A 34 15.31 -13.18 -29.11
N LYS A 35 14.76 -13.92 -30.08
CA LYS A 35 13.49 -14.66 -29.93
C LYS A 35 13.52 -15.69 -28.80
N LYS A 36 14.65 -16.37 -28.55
CA LYS A 36 14.78 -17.35 -27.46
C LYS A 36 14.79 -16.66 -26.11
N SER A 37 15.57 -15.59 -25.94
CA SER A 37 15.59 -14.75 -24.74
C SER A 37 14.20 -14.20 -24.43
N LYS A 38 13.54 -13.60 -25.42
CA LYS A 38 12.17 -13.08 -25.31
C LYS A 38 11.18 -14.16 -24.83
N LYS A 39 11.25 -15.37 -25.40
CA LYS A 39 10.39 -16.49 -24.98
C LYS A 39 10.68 -16.92 -23.53
N ALA A 40 11.95 -16.94 -23.12
CA ALA A 40 12.34 -17.27 -21.75
C ALA A 40 11.82 -16.23 -20.75
N ILE A 41 12.04 -14.94 -21.03
CA ILE A 41 11.54 -13.83 -20.19
C ILE A 41 10.01 -13.84 -20.11
N ASN A 42 9.32 -14.03 -21.23
CA ASN A 42 7.86 -14.10 -21.25
C ASN A 42 7.30 -15.26 -20.41
N LYS A 43 8.04 -16.37 -20.29
CA LYS A 43 7.69 -17.46 -19.38
C LYS A 43 7.81 -17.01 -17.91
N ILE A 44 8.91 -16.37 -17.54
CA ILE A 44 9.15 -15.81 -16.19
C ILE A 44 8.02 -14.82 -15.82
N ILE A 45 7.68 -13.91 -16.73
CA ILE A 45 6.60 -12.94 -16.53
C ILE A 45 5.24 -13.65 -16.33
N SER A 46 4.96 -14.69 -17.12
CA SER A 46 3.72 -15.46 -17.02
C SER A 46 3.59 -16.19 -15.69
N GLU A 47 4.68 -16.79 -15.19
CA GLU A 47 4.73 -17.40 -13.87
C GLU A 47 4.44 -16.35 -12.78
N GLY A 48 5.11 -15.20 -12.85
CA GLY A 48 4.84 -14.06 -11.96
C GLY A 48 3.38 -13.63 -11.97
N LYS A 49 2.73 -13.52 -13.14
CA LYS A 49 1.31 -13.16 -13.26
C LYS A 49 0.39 -14.09 -12.48
N SER A 50 0.68 -15.39 -12.45
CA SER A 50 -0.11 -16.37 -11.68
C SER A 50 -0.01 -16.09 -10.17
N TYR A 51 1.20 -15.84 -9.66
CA TYR A 51 1.40 -15.44 -8.26
C TYR A 51 0.69 -14.13 -7.93
N ARG A 52 0.76 -13.11 -8.80
CA ARG A 52 0.07 -11.83 -8.58
C ARG A 52 -1.45 -12.00 -8.44
N LYS A 53 -2.06 -12.87 -9.25
CA LYS A 53 -3.50 -13.19 -9.14
C LYS A 53 -3.84 -13.85 -7.82
N GLU A 54 -3.00 -14.75 -7.32
CA GLU A 54 -3.20 -15.39 -6.02
C GLU A 54 -3.06 -14.39 -4.88
N TYR A 55 -2.01 -13.55 -4.93
CA TYR A 55 -1.82 -12.46 -3.99
C TYR A 55 -3.06 -11.55 -3.91
N GLN A 56 -3.63 -11.13 -5.04
CA GLN A 56 -4.83 -10.27 -5.03
C GLN A 56 -6.01 -10.90 -4.28
N LYS A 57 -6.19 -12.23 -4.39
CA LYS A 57 -7.22 -12.95 -3.64
C LYS A 57 -6.93 -12.95 -2.14
N LYS A 58 -5.69 -13.19 -1.74
CA LYS A 58 -5.26 -13.16 -0.32
C LYS A 58 -5.37 -11.74 0.25
N ALA A 59 -4.90 -10.74 -0.49
CA ALA A 59 -4.91 -9.33 -0.10
C ALA A 59 -6.34 -8.86 0.15
N LYS A 60 -7.28 -9.17 -0.74
CA LYS A 60 -8.70 -8.85 -0.54
C LYS A 60 -9.26 -9.43 0.77
N LYS A 61 -8.88 -10.67 1.13
CA LYS A 61 -9.30 -11.26 2.41
C LYS A 61 -8.71 -10.51 3.60
N GLN A 62 -7.42 -10.17 3.55
CA GLN A 62 -6.78 -9.42 4.64
C GLN A 62 -7.35 -8.01 4.78
N THR A 63 -7.63 -7.33 3.67
CA THR A 63 -8.30 -6.02 3.65
C THR A 63 -9.68 -6.09 4.32
N ASN A 64 -10.48 -7.08 3.95
CA ASN A 64 -11.81 -7.25 4.55
C ASN A 64 -11.72 -7.56 6.05
N LEU A 65 -10.72 -8.33 6.47
CA LEU A 65 -10.55 -8.67 7.89
C LEU A 65 -10.05 -7.48 8.72
N LEU A 66 -9.09 -6.71 8.18
CA LEU A 66 -8.64 -5.46 8.81
C LEU A 66 -9.80 -4.47 8.95
N HIS A 67 -10.64 -4.36 7.92
CA HIS A 67 -11.85 -3.53 7.97
C HIS A 67 -12.82 -4.01 9.04
N LEU A 68 -13.12 -5.32 9.07
CA LEU A 68 -13.99 -5.90 10.09
C LEU A 68 -13.50 -5.58 11.51
N TYR A 69 -12.20 -5.71 11.77
CA TYR A 69 -11.64 -5.38 13.08
C TYR A 69 -11.76 -3.90 13.40
N PHE A 70 -11.45 -3.02 12.46
CA PHE A 70 -11.55 -1.59 12.71
C PHE A 70 -12.97 -1.10 13.02
N VAL A 71 -14.00 -1.69 12.40
CA VAL A 71 -15.39 -1.28 12.67
C VAL A 71 -16.01 -1.96 13.89
N THR A 72 -15.33 -2.96 14.45
CA THR A 72 -15.78 -3.68 15.63
C THR A 72 -15.16 -3.04 16.88
N ASN A 73 -15.97 -2.37 17.71
CA ASN A 73 -15.51 -1.74 18.96
C ASN A 73 -14.71 -2.70 19.86
N LYS A 74 -15.13 -3.96 19.92
CA LYS A 74 -14.52 -5.00 20.77
C LYS A 74 -13.26 -5.65 20.19
N SER A 75 -12.73 -5.13 19.09
CA SER A 75 -11.48 -5.65 18.54
C SER A 75 -10.34 -5.44 19.53
N THR A 76 -9.45 -6.42 19.59
CA THR A 76 -8.32 -6.43 20.52
C THR A 76 -7.03 -6.06 19.81
N GLU A 77 -6.07 -5.55 20.57
CA GLU A 77 -4.74 -5.26 20.03
C GLU A 77 -4.10 -6.49 19.37
N VAL A 78 -4.28 -7.67 19.98
CA VAL A 78 -3.77 -8.94 19.46
C VAL A 78 -4.37 -9.30 18.10
N GLN A 79 -5.65 -9.01 17.87
CA GLN A 79 -6.29 -9.20 16.56
C GLN A 79 -5.67 -8.28 15.51
N PHE A 80 -5.40 -7.01 15.86
CA PHE A 80 -4.70 -6.08 14.99
C PHE A 80 -3.27 -6.53 14.70
N ASP A 81 -2.49 -6.90 15.70
CA ASP A 81 -1.09 -7.31 15.52
C ASP A 81 -0.96 -8.55 14.63
N SER A 82 -1.90 -9.49 14.78
CA SER A 82 -2.00 -10.68 13.92
C SER A 82 -2.31 -10.32 12.47
N ILE A 83 -3.31 -9.47 12.21
CA ILE A 83 -3.65 -9.10 10.82
C ILE A 83 -2.55 -8.23 10.18
N ILE A 84 -1.92 -7.34 10.95
CA ILE A 84 -0.82 -6.49 10.49
C ILE A 84 0.35 -7.37 10.04
N THR A 85 0.74 -8.33 10.88
CA THR A 85 1.81 -9.29 10.54
C THR A 85 1.49 -10.05 9.25
N ASN A 86 0.26 -10.53 9.10
CA ASN A 86 -0.17 -11.24 7.88
C ASN A 86 -0.15 -10.34 6.64
N ILE A 87 -0.53 -9.07 6.76
CA ILE A 87 -0.45 -8.09 5.66
C ILE A 87 1.00 -7.84 5.27
N LEU A 88 1.89 -7.61 6.24
CA LEU A 88 3.32 -7.37 6.01
C LEU A 88 3.98 -8.55 5.29
N LEU A 89 3.75 -9.78 5.76
CA LEU A 89 4.26 -10.99 5.11
C LEU A 89 3.75 -11.15 3.68
N LEU A 90 2.45 -10.91 3.46
CA LEU A 90 1.84 -11.05 2.14
C LEU A 90 2.38 -9.99 1.15
N LYS A 91 2.57 -8.75 1.62
CA LYS A 91 3.14 -7.65 0.85
C LYS A 91 4.60 -7.89 0.51
N GLU A 92 5.37 -8.40 1.46
CA GLU A 92 6.76 -8.83 1.23
C GLU A 92 6.85 -9.92 0.17
N GLU A 93 6.07 -10.99 0.30
CA GLU A 93 6.07 -12.09 -0.67
C GLU A 93 5.75 -11.59 -2.10
N TYR A 94 4.80 -10.67 -2.22
CA TYR A 94 4.45 -10.03 -3.49
C TYR A 94 5.61 -9.19 -4.06
N ARG A 95 6.25 -8.39 -3.22
CA ARG A 95 7.41 -7.56 -3.57
C ARG A 95 8.59 -8.41 -4.03
N LEU A 96 8.94 -9.42 -3.26
CA LEU A 96 10.01 -10.37 -3.58
C LEU A 96 9.73 -11.08 -4.91
N THR A 97 8.49 -11.47 -5.16
CA THR A 97 8.10 -12.07 -6.44
C THR A 97 8.34 -11.13 -7.61
N ASN A 98 7.97 -9.85 -7.48
CA ASN A 98 8.15 -8.87 -8.54
C ASN A 98 9.62 -8.55 -8.81
N LEU A 99 10.42 -8.37 -7.77
CA LEU A 99 11.87 -8.16 -7.88
C LEU A 99 12.58 -9.39 -8.45
N ASN A 100 12.14 -10.61 -8.10
CA ASN A 100 12.69 -11.84 -8.68
C ASN A 100 12.31 -12.01 -10.16
N VAL A 101 11.10 -11.64 -10.58
CA VAL A 101 10.73 -11.62 -12.01
C VAL A 101 11.68 -10.70 -12.77
N LEU A 102 11.97 -9.51 -12.25
CA LEU A 102 12.88 -8.58 -12.89
C LEU A 102 14.31 -9.13 -12.93
N ARG A 103 14.83 -9.57 -11.78
CA ARG A 103 16.18 -10.15 -11.65
C ARG A 103 16.39 -11.33 -12.60
N ASN A 104 15.48 -12.29 -12.60
CA ASN A 104 15.60 -13.48 -13.45
C ASN A 104 15.43 -13.14 -14.94
N SER A 105 14.75 -12.03 -15.27
CA SER A 105 14.66 -11.56 -16.66
C SER A 105 15.98 -10.98 -17.15
N GLN A 106 16.79 -10.36 -16.26
CA GLN A 106 18.09 -9.77 -16.60
C GLN A 106 19.11 -10.81 -17.08
N ASP A 107 19.00 -12.08 -16.65
CA ASP A 107 19.86 -13.18 -17.14
C ASP A 107 19.71 -13.44 -18.66
N HIS A 108 18.70 -12.84 -19.30
CA HIS A 108 18.38 -13.01 -20.71
C HIS A 108 18.46 -11.71 -21.52
N ILE A 109 18.87 -10.61 -20.90
CA ILE A 109 18.90 -9.27 -21.49
C ILE A 109 20.34 -8.80 -21.51
N ASN A 110 20.85 -8.34 -22.65
CA ASN A 110 22.18 -7.74 -22.70
C ASN A 110 22.17 -6.28 -22.21
N MET A 111 23.35 -5.69 -21.97
CA MET A 111 23.46 -4.35 -21.38
C MET A 111 22.84 -3.24 -22.25
N GLU A 112 22.94 -3.36 -23.58
CA GLU A 112 22.37 -2.39 -24.52
C GLU A 112 20.84 -2.47 -24.53
N GLU A 113 20.29 -3.69 -24.58
CA GLU A 113 18.85 -3.95 -24.44
C GLU A 113 18.33 -3.45 -23.09
N TRP A 114 19.06 -3.70 -21.99
CA TRP A 114 18.67 -3.26 -20.66
C TRP A 114 18.58 -1.75 -20.56
N LYS A 115 19.54 -1.02 -21.13
CA LYS A 115 19.50 0.45 -21.13
C LYS A 115 18.19 0.96 -21.74
N LEU A 116 17.81 0.42 -22.90
CA LEU A 116 16.55 0.78 -23.57
C LEU A 116 15.30 0.36 -22.79
N ILE A 117 15.37 -0.76 -22.07
CA ILE A 117 14.29 -1.25 -21.20
C ILE A 117 14.16 -0.35 -19.97
N SER A 118 15.26 -0.02 -19.30
CA SER A 118 15.31 0.81 -18.10
C SER A 118 14.78 2.22 -18.37
N ASP A 119 15.12 2.82 -19.51
CA ASP A 119 14.59 4.13 -19.91
C ASP A 119 13.06 4.10 -20.09
N GLU A 120 12.52 3.02 -20.68
CA GLU A 120 11.07 2.86 -20.84
C GLU A 120 10.38 2.57 -19.50
N ILE A 121 11.03 1.80 -18.61
CA ILE A 121 10.53 1.57 -17.23
C ILE A 121 10.44 2.91 -16.50
N LYS A 122 11.47 3.75 -16.58
CA LYS A 122 11.50 5.07 -15.93
C LYS A 122 10.31 5.93 -16.39
N GLY A 123 10.08 6.03 -17.69
CA GLY A 123 8.96 6.80 -18.22
C GLY A 123 7.58 6.25 -17.84
N GLU A 124 7.41 4.93 -17.68
CA GLU A 124 6.16 4.35 -17.18
C GLU A 124 5.97 4.57 -15.68
N MET A 125 7.05 4.54 -14.90
CA MET A 125 7.01 4.83 -13.46
C MET A 125 6.71 6.31 -13.19
N GLU A 126 7.29 7.24 -13.96
CA GLU A 126 7.00 8.68 -13.86
C GLU A 126 5.50 8.97 -14.06
N LYS A 127 4.88 8.43 -15.11
CA LYS A 127 3.42 8.57 -15.34
C LYS A 127 2.60 8.03 -14.18
N TYR A 128 2.99 6.86 -13.69
CA TYR A 128 2.32 6.22 -12.57
C TYR A 128 2.34 7.10 -11.32
N LEU A 129 3.46 7.76 -11.06
CA LEU A 129 3.63 8.62 -9.91
C LEU A 129 2.83 9.92 -10.04
N GLU A 130 2.75 10.51 -11.23
CA GLU A 130 1.86 11.65 -11.46
C GLU A 130 0.39 11.30 -11.17
N GLU A 131 -0.05 10.09 -11.53
CA GLU A 131 -1.40 9.60 -11.20
C GLU A 131 -1.58 9.43 -9.69
N GLU A 132 -0.56 8.89 -9.02
CA GLU A 132 -0.53 8.68 -7.57
C GLU A 132 -0.50 10.00 -6.79
N GLU A 133 0.23 11.03 -7.24
CA GLU A 133 0.22 12.38 -6.66
C GLU A 133 -1.15 13.06 -6.79
N LYS A 134 -1.79 12.96 -7.96
CA LYS A 134 -3.16 13.46 -8.16
C LYS A 134 -4.16 12.71 -7.29
N SER A 135 -3.98 11.40 -7.15
CA SER A 135 -4.74 10.58 -6.21
C SER A 135 -4.54 11.08 -4.79
N PHE A 136 -3.28 11.37 -4.39
CA PHE A 136 -2.89 11.85 -3.07
C PHE A 136 -3.55 13.15 -2.63
N ALA A 137 -3.63 14.15 -3.51
CA ALA A 137 -4.33 15.40 -3.21
C ALA A 137 -5.79 15.17 -2.79
N LYS A 138 -6.49 14.24 -3.47
CA LYS A 138 -7.88 13.85 -3.13
C LYS A 138 -7.96 13.09 -1.80
N LYS A 139 -6.89 12.40 -1.39
CA LYS A 139 -6.83 11.67 -0.11
C LYS A 139 -6.97 12.63 1.07
N LYS A 140 -6.34 13.82 0.99
CA LYS A 140 -6.41 14.83 2.06
C LYS A 140 -7.85 15.31 2.32
N GLU A 141 -8.65 15.49 1.27
CA GLU A 141 -10.06 15.86 1.39
C GLU A 141 -10.88 14.78 2.13
N ILE A 142 -10.64 13.50 1.82
CA ILE A 142 -11.28 12.35 2.50
C ILE A 142 -10.97 12.35 4.00
N PHE A 143 -9.74 12.71 4.39
CA PHE A 143 -9.36 12.79 5.81
C PHE A 143 -10.01 13.96 6.54
N GLU A 144 -10.23 15.09 5.88
CA GLU A 144 -10.96 16.21 6.49
C GLU A 144 -12.46 15.87 6.65
N GLU A 145 -13.07 15.21 5.66
CA GLU A 145 -14.43 14.69 5.78
C GLU A 145 -14.58 13.70 6.93
N LEU A 146 -13.54 12.88 7.16
CA LEU A 146 -13.48 11.93 8.27
C LEU A 146 -13.62 12.61 9.62
N LYS A 147 -12.83 13.67 9.85
CA LYS A 147 -12.81 14.42 11.12
C LYS A 147 -14.18 14.99 11.40
N VAL A 148 -14.76 15.67 10.42
CA VAL A 148 -16.09 16.28 10.50
C VAL A 148 -17.16 15.22 10.78
N GLU A 149 -17.07 14.05 10.16
CA GLU A 149 -18.06 13.01 10.35
C GLU A 149 -17.97 12.37 11.75
N ILE A 150 -16.78 12.06 12.27
CA ILE A 150 -16.65 11.51 13.63
C ILE A 150 -17.17 12.50 14.68
N GLU A 151 -16.85 13.80 14.53
CA GLU A 151 -17.28 14.84 15.48
C GLU A 151 -18.80 14.97 15.63
N LYS A 152 -19.58 14.64 14.58
CA LYS A 152 -21.06 14.68 14.61
C LYS A 152 -21.68 13.61 15.48
N TYR A 153 -21.00 12.47 15.68
CA TYR A 153 -21.53 11.35 16.46
C TYR A 153 -21.15 11.40 17.92
N ILE A 154 -20.29 12.33 18.34
CA ILE A 154 -20.00 12.56 19.76
C ILE A 154 -21.12 13.40 20.35
N GLU A 155 -21.80 12.84 21.35
CA GLU A 155 -22.86 13.48 22.12
C GLU A 155 -22.37 14.76 22.80
N SER A 156 -23.25 15.74 22.91
CA SER A 156 -22.95 17.01 23.57
C SER A 156 -23.05 16.86 25.09
N ASP A 157 -21.94 16.46 25.72
CA ASP A 157 -21.78 16.42 27.17
C ASP A 157 -20.60 17.30 27.65
N HIS A 158 -20.35 17.30 28.97
CA HIS A 158 -19.28 18.08 29.60
C HIS A 158 -17.86 17.67 29.17
N GLN A 159 -17.67 16.49 28.58
CA GLN A 159 -16.37 15.99 28.09
C GLN A 159 -16.26 16.06 26.57
N SER A 160 -17.33 16.36 25.86
CA SER A 160 -17.43 16.30 24.40
C SER A 160 -16.32 17.07 23.68
N VAL A 161 -15.95 18.26 24.17
CA VAL A 161 -14.84 19.06 23.61
C VAL A 161 -13.51 18.31 23.70
N MET A 162 -13.22 17.70 24.85
CA MET A 162 -11.99 16.92 25.04
C MET A 162 -11.98 15.67 24.16
N ARG A 163 -13.09 14.92 24.11
CA ARG A 163 -13.23 13.70 23.30
C ARG A 163 -13.06 14.01 21.80
N LYS A 164 -13.69 15.08 21.31
CA LYS A 164 -13.54 15.57 19.92
C LYS A 164 -12.08 15.94 19.61
N ASN A 165 -11.42 16.70 20.50
CA ASN A 165 -10.02 17.08 20.31
C ASN A 165 -9.07 15.87 20.26
N ASN A 166 -9.28 14.87 21.12
CA ASN A 166 -8.48 13.65 21.13
C ASN A 166 -8.62 12.85 19.82
N ILE A 167 -9.85 12.71 19.31
CA ILE A 167 -10.09 12.04 18.03
C ILE A 167 -9.46 12.83 16.89
N LYS A 168 -9.65 14.15 16.84
CA LYS A 168 -9.07 15.01 15.81
C LYS A 168 -7.55 14.86 15.76
N LYS A 169 -6.90 14.89 16.92
CA LYS A 169 -5.46 14.69 17.06
C LYS A 169 -5.03 13.31 16.55
N ALA A 170 -5.76 12.25 16.91
CA ALA A 170 -5.44 10.90 16.43
C ALA A 170 -5.57 10.76 14.90
N VAL A 171 -6.56 11.41 14.28
CA VAL A 171 -6.70 11.45 12.82
C VAL A 171 -5.56 12.22 12.17
N GLU A 172 -5.14 13.35 12.76
CA GLU A 172 -4.01 14.16 12.29
C GLU A 172 -2.68 13.40 12.37
N GLU A 173 -2.42 12.74 13.50
CA GLU A 173 -1.24 11.88 13.69
C GLU A 173 -1.21 10.73 12.67
N PHE A 174 -2.34 10.04 12.47
CA PHE A 174 -2.43 9.00 11.45
C PHE A 174 -2.14 9.55 10.05
N LEU A 175 -2.72 10.71 9.71
CA LEU A 175 -2.51 11.35 8.41
C LEU A 175 -1.04 11.67 8.20
N GLU A 176 -0.37 12.29 9.16
CA GLU A 176 1.06 12.63 9.06
C GLU A 176 1.95 11.40 8.85
N ILE A 177 1.71 10.32 9.62
CA ILE A 177 2.44 9.06 9.47
C ILE A 177 2.16 8.43 8.10
N TYR A 178 0.91 8.42 7.66
CA TYR A 178 0.52 7.89 6.37
C TYR A 178 1.17 8.65 5.21
N GLN A 179 1.15 9.99 5.25
CA GLN A 179 1.71 10.86 4.22
C GLN A 179 3.22 10.70 4.12
N SER A 180 3.93 10.83 5.25
CA SER A 180 5.40 10.74 5.29
C SER A 180 5.92 9.38 4.81
N ASN A 181 5.28 8.27 5.21
CA ASN A 181 5.70 6.93 4.80
C ASN A 181 5.40 6.67 3.33
N TYR A 182 4.28 7.18 2.81
CA TYR A 182 3.94 7.04 1.40
C TYR A 182 4.90 7.85 0.51
N GLU A 183 5.19 9.10 0.85
CA GLU A 183 6.16 9.93 0.14
C GLU A 183 7.56 9.29 0.13
N ALA A 184 7.97 8.69 1.25
CA ALA A 184 9.23 7.95 1.34
C ALA A 184 9.26 6.74 0.39
N ILE A 185 8.19 5.93 0.34
CA ILE A 185 8.09 4.79 -0.58
C ILE A 185 8.10 5.24 -2.04
N SER A 186 7.36 6.29 -2.39
CA SER A 186 7.33 6.86 -3.74
C SER A 186 8.70 7.41 -4.15
N SER A 187 9.41 8.07 -3.22
CA SER A 187 10.77 8.58 -3.43
C SER A 187 11.77 7.47 -3.75
N LEU A 188 11.62 6.28 -3.16
CA LEU A 188 12.45 5.12 -3.48
C LEU A 188 12.28 4.67 -4.94
N LEU A 189 11.07 4.77 -5.50
CA LEU A 189 10.77 4.31 -6.86
C LEU A 189 11.24 5.27 -7.96
N ILE A 190 11.30 6.57 -7.69
CA ILE A 190 11.83 7.59 -8.64
C ILE A 190 13.34 7.70 -8.62
N ASN A 191 13.97 7.27 -7.54
CA ASN A 191 15.41 7.36 -7.42
C ASN A 191 16.04 6.57 -8.57
N GLU A 192 16.92 7.19 -9.36
CA GLU A 192 17.62 6.50 -10.45
C GLU A 192 18.50 5.34 -9.95
N GLN A 193 18.85 5.35 -8.67
CA GLN A 193 19.53 4.26 -7.97
C GLN A 193 18.57 3.16 -7.50
N CYS A 194 17.26 3.28 -7.76
CA CYS A 194 16.29 2.25 -7.42
C CYS A 194 16.68 0.93 -8.08
N ILE A 195 16.47 -0.15 -7.33
CA ILE A 195 16.82 -1.51 -7.74
C ILE A 195 16.23 -1.91 -9.10
N ILE A 196 15.11 -1.30 -9.51
CA ILE A 196 14.43 -1.63 -10.78
C ILE A 196 15.12 -1.06 -12.03
N TYR A 197 16.00 -0.07 -11.87
CA TYR A 197 16.77 0.53 -12.97
C TYR A 197 18.18 -0.07 -13.09
N GLN A 198 18.63 -0.79 -12.07
CA GLN A 198 19.96 -1.40 -12.03
C GLN A 198 20.03 -2.62 -12.95
N TYR A 199 21.04 -2.68 -13.83
CA TYR A 199 21.25 -3.81 -14.76
C TYR A 199 21.43 -5.15 -14.05
N HIS A 200 22.04 -5.12 -12.86
CA HIS A 200 22.13 -6.26 -11.97
C HIS A 200 21.94 -5.81 -10.52
N PHE A 201 21.16 -6.58 -9.78
CA PHE A 201 21.04 -6.46 -8.34
C PHE A 201 20.99 -7.84 -7.70
N ASP A 202 21.54 -7.96 -6.50
CA ASP A 202 21.65 -9.23 -5.81
C ASP A 202 20.50 -9.45 -4.81
N LYS A 203 20.46 -10.64 -4.20
CA LYS A 203 19.45 -10.97 -3.19
C LYS A 203 19.55 -10.08 -1.94
N LYS A 204 20.72 -9.53 -1.64
CA LYS A 204 20.93 -8.63 -0.50
C LYS A 204 20.30 -7.27 -0.78
N ASN A 205 20.42 -6.73 -1.99
CA ASN A 205 19.71 -5.54 -2.43
C ASN A 205 18.19 -5.73 -2.31
N ILE A 206 17.67 -6.86 -2.82
CA ILE A 206 16.24 -7.20 -2.73
C ILE A 206 15.77 -7.20 -1.27
N SER A 207 16.52 -7.89 -0.40
CA SER A 207 16.16 -8.03 1.02
C SER A 207 16.14 -6.68 1.73
N LYS A 208 17.16 -5.84 1.50
CA LYS A 208 17.25 -4.50 2.09
C LYS A 208 16.09 -3.59 1.65
N THR A 209 15.79 -3.55 0.35
CA THR A 209 14.66 -2.78 -0.17
C THR A 209 13.32 -3.31 0.39
N SER A 210 13.20 -4.63 0.55
CA SER A 210 12.01 -5.23 1.14
C SER A 210 11.84 -4.84 2.61
N GLU A 211 12.90 -4.94 3.40
CA GLU A 211 12.89 -4.55 4.82
C GLU A 211 12.52 -3.07 4.99
N GLU A 212 13.14 -2.18 4.20
CA GLU A 212 12.86 -0.75 4.25
C GLU A 212 11.39 -0.44 3.98
N VAL A 213 10.81 -0.98 2.91
CA VAL A 213 9.39 -0.74 2.58
C VAL A 213 8.46 -1.40 3.60
N ASN A 214 8.82 -2.57 4.16
CA ASN A 214 8.02 -3.21 5.21
C ASN A 214 8.01 -2.39 6.51
N ASN A 215 9.13 -1.80 6.91
CA ASN A 215 9.19 -0.94 8.09
C ASN A 215 8.26 0.26 7.92
N ARG A 216 8.27 0.91 6.75
CA ARG A 216 7.37 2.02 6.42
C ARG A 216 5.90 1.61 6.43
N LEU A 217 5.58 0.45 5.85
CA LEU A 217 4.22 -0.09 5.87
C LEU A 217 3.77 -0.46 7.28
N SER A 218 4.68 -0.99 8.09
CA SER A 218 4.43 -1.31 9.49
C SER A 218 4.03 -0.07 10.27
N ASP A 219 4.77 1.04 10.14
CA ASP A 219 4.44 2.31 10.79
C ASP A 219 3.01 2.78 10.46
N VAL A 220 2.62 2.71 9.20
CA VAL A 220 1.26 3.07 8.75
C VAL A 220 0.20 2.15 9.36
N LEU A 221 0.44 0.84 9.37
CA LEU A 221 -0.50 -0.15 9.91
C LEU A 221 -0.65 -0.04 11.43
N TYR A 222 0.43 0.25 12.16
CA TYR A 222 0.35 0.50 13.60
C TYR A 222 -0.30 1.84 13.93
N ALA A 223 -0.04 2.89 13.14
CA ALA A 223 -0.78 4.15 13.27
C ALA A 223 -2.28 3.95 13.03
N TYR A 224 -2.63 3.06 12.09
CA TYR A 224 -4.02 2.69 11.83
C TYR A 224 -4.67 1.94 13.01
N LYS A 225 -3.95 0.98 13.62
CA LYS A 225 -4.34 0.33 14.88
C LYS A 225 -4.56 1.37 15.98
N ASN A 226 -3.63 2.30 16.16
CA ASN A 226 -3.73 3.33 17.19
C ASN A 226 -4.94 4.25 16.97
N LEU A 227 -5.21 4.63 15.72
CA LEU A 227 -6.40 5.41 15.37
C LEU A 227 -7.69 4.72 15.81
N HIS A 228 -7.82 3.40 15.56
CA HIS A 228 -8.98 2.62 16.01
C HIS A 228 -9.21 2.77 17.51
N PHE A 229 -8.20 2.42 18.32
CA PHE A 229 -8.33 2.43 19.77
C PHE A 229 -8.57 3.83 20.32
N LYS A 230 -7.95 4.87 19.73
CA LYS A 230 -8.23 6.27 20.11
C LYS A 230 -9.68 6.68 19.85
N ILE A 231 -10.28 6.24 18.74
CA ILE A 231 -11.70 6.53 18.47
C ILE A 231 -12.58 5.75 19.45
N VAL A 232 -12.31 4.46 19.68
CA VAL A 232 -13.06 3.63 20.64
C VAL A 232 -13.01 4.22 22.05
N ASP A 233 -11.83 4.60 22.55
CA ASP A 233 -11.65 5.18 23.89
C ASP A 233 -12.41 6.50 24.09
N ASN A 234 -12.71 7.23 23.00
CA ASN A 234 -13.36 8.53 23.04
C ASN A 234 -14.83 8.48 22.60
N THR A 235 -15.38 7.29 22.36
CA THR A 235 -16.78 7.10 21.98
C THR A 235 -17.48 6.11 22.91
N SER A 236 -18.73 6.40 23.26
CA SER A 236 -19.60 5.45 23.95
C SER A 236 -20.02 4.32 23.01
N ILE A 237 -20.55 3.22 23.55
CA ILE A 237 -21.06 2.10 22.74
C ILE A 237 -22.12 2.58 21.75
N ASN A 238 -23.04 3.45 22.19
CA ASN A 238 -24.11 3.97 21.33
C ASN A 238 -23.58 4.91 20.24
N GLU A 239 -22.62 5.78 20.59
CA GLU A 239 -21.94 6.67 19.62
C GLU A 239 -21.19 5.83 18.57
N TRP A 240 -20.51 4.77 19.01
CA TRP A 240 -19.81 3.84 18.13
C TRP A 240 -20.77 3.09 17.21
N GLU A 241 -21.87 2.55 17.71
CA GLU A 241 -22.87 1.84 16.88
C GLU A 241 -23.44 2.75 15.77
N ASN A 242 -23.63 4.03 16.08
CA ASN A 242 -24.07 5.03 15.11
C ASN A 242 -22.98 5.36 14.09
N LEU A 243 -21.73 5.52 14.55
CA LEU A 243 -20.57 5.70 13.68
C LEU A 243 -20.41 4.48 12.76
N GLN A 244 -20.46 3.26 13.30
CA GLN A 244 -20.29 1.98 12.61
C GLN A 244 -21.22 1.82 11.40
N LYS A 245 -22.47 2.26 11.49
CA LYS A 245 -23.42 2.24 10.37
C LYS A 245 -22.95 3.06 9.16
N LYS A 246 -22.05 4.04 9.37
CA LYS A 246 -21.36 4.78 8.30
C LYS A 246 -19.99 4.21 7.94
N LEU A 247 -19.39 3.43 8.86
CA LEU A 247 -18.13 2.69 8.67
C LEU A 247 -18.31 1.42 7.81
N ALA A 248 -19.49 0.80 7.84
CA ALA A 248 -19.79 -0.41 7.07
C ALA A 248 -19.80 -0.11 5.56
N VAL A 249 -19.11 -0.94 4.78
CA VAL A 249 -19.24 -0.96 3.32
C VAL A 249 -20.57 -1.66 3.01
N PRO A 250 -21.44 -1.13 2.13
CA PRO A 250 -22.62 -1.87 1.70
C PRO A 250 -22.18 -3.24 1.14
N ASN A 251 -22.80 -4.31 1.61
CA ASN A 251 -22.58 -5.66 1.08
C ASN A 251 -22.78 -5.71 -0.44
#